data_AF-A0A2K4ZGK4-F1
#
_entry.id   AF-A0A2K4ZGK4-F1
#
_cell.length_a   1.000
_cell.length_b   1.000
_cell.length_c   1.000
_cell.angle_alpha   90.00
_cell.angle_beta   90.00
_cell.angle_gamma   90.00
#
_symmetry.space_group_name_H-M   'P 1'
#
loop_
_entity.id
_entity.type
_entity.pdbx_description
1 polymer ?
#
loop_
_entity_poly.entity_id
_entity_poly.type
_entity_poly.pdbx_seq_one_letter_code
_entity_poly.pdbx_strand_id
1 'polypeptide(L)'
;MEIKENKSYILTPWNSHYENIKKVYSIWICMNPPKSRENSITRYYIAEENLVGSVKERKADYDLMAAVMICLGKEGDSDTDLLKLLNVLLSTETGSQDKCQILEEDFHIKMTLALESEVSLMCNLSKGVEEKGIRKGIVAMVSTLKELQIADEIILSKIREKFGLTEETAETYLKEIS
;
A
#
# COMPACT_ATOMS: atom_id res chain seq x y z
N MET A 1 -6.45 1.91 0.71
CA MET A 1 -6.69 3.35 0.50
C MET A 1 -6.95 3.55 -0.99
N GLU A 2 -8.22 3.66 -1.38
CA GLU A 2 -8.61 3.87 -2.79
C GLU A 2 -8.81 5.38 -2.99
N ILE A 3 -7.87 6.05 -3.67
CA ILE A 3 -8.09 7.43 -4.10
C ILE A 3 -8.71 7.34 -5.50
N LYS A 4 -10.03 7.38 -5.55
CA LYS A 4 -10.77 7.65 -6.78
C LYS A 4 -11.04 9.15 -6.85
N GLU A 5 -10.35 9.83 -7.75
CA GLU A 5 -10.94 10.98 -8.45
C GLU A 5 -10.78 10.75 -9.95
N ASN A 6 -11.82 10.20 -10.56
CA ASN A 6 -11.93 10.06 -12.00
C ASN A 6 -12.70 11.28 -12.52
N LYS A 7 -11.99 12.31 -12.98
CA LYS A 7 -12.60 13.43 -13.70
C LYS A 7 -12.60 13.11 -15.20
N SER A 8 -13.72 12.60 -15.68
CA SER A 8 -14.03 12.51 -17.10
C SER A 8 -14.47 13.88 -17.64
N TYR A 9 -13.74 14.43 -18.60
CA TYR A 9 -14.17 15.62 -19.35
C TYR A 9 -14.58 15.23 -20.77
N ILE A 10 -15.78 15.68 -21.16
CA ILE A 10 -16.44 15.47 -22.44
C ILE A 10 -15.93 16.49 -23.47
N LEU A 11 -15.88 16.02 -24.73
CA LEU A 11 -15.51 16.64 -26.00
C LEU A 11 -15.87 18.14 -26.14
N THR A 12 -14.92 18.95 -26.61
CA THR A 12 -15.17 20.30 -27.18
C THR A 12 -14.69 20.38 -28.63
N PRO A 13 -15.30 21.24 -29.48
CA PRO A 13 -15.00 21.30 -30.91
C PRO A 13 -13.75 22.14 -31.20
N TRP A 14 -12.84 21.56 -32.00
CA TRP A 14 -11.93 22.16 -32.99
C TRP A 14 -11.15 23.45 -32.67
N ASN A 15 -10.79 23.75 -31.42
CA ASN A 15 -9.79 24.82 -31.17
C ASN A 15 -9.06 24.78 -29.82
N SER A 16 -8.84 23.59 -29.26
CA SER A 16 -7.91 23.43 -28.15
C SER A 16 -6.54 23.07 -28.68
N HIS A 17 -5.52 23.84 -28.29
CA HIS A 17 -4.11 23.59 -28.57
C HIS A 17 -3.63 22.26 -27.94
N TYR A 18 -4.09 21.14 -28.50
CA TYR A 18 -3.72 19.79 -28.10
C TYR A 18 -2.27 19.44 -28.46
N GLU A 19 -1.63 20.28 -29.28
CA GLU A 19 -0.25 20.20 -29.74
C GLU A 19 0.79 20.21 -28.60
N ASN A 20 0.37 20.55 -27.38
CA ASN A 20 1.26 20.69 -26.22
C ASN A 20 0.95 19.72 -25.07
N ILE A 21 0.10 18.71 -25.27
CA ILE A 21 -0.15 17.70 -24.23
C ILE A 21 1.16 16.94 -23.95
N LYS A 22 1.57 16.94 -22.68
CA LYS A 22 2.66 16.10 -22.20
C LYS A 22 2.14 14.71 -21.88
N LYS A 23 2.95 13.70 -22.20
CA LYS A 23 2.65 12.32 -21.83
C LYS A 23 2.51 12.18 -20.31
N VAL A 24 1.41 11.58 -19.88
CA VAL A 24 1.11 11.32 -18.47
C VAL A 24 1.45 9.87 -18.13
N TYR A 25 2.09 9.67 -16.98
CA TYR A 25 2.33 8.35 -16.39
C TYR A 25 1.52 8.20 -15.11
N SER A 26 0.79 7.09 -14.99
CA SER A 26 0.15 6.66 -13.75
C SER A 26 0.89 5.44 -13.21
N ILE A 27 1.40 5.51 -11.97
CA ILE A 27 2.14 4.39 -11.35
C ILE A 27 1.30 3.83 -10.21
N TRP A 28 0.99 2.53 -10.28
CA TRP A 28 0.19 1.82 -9.29
C TRP A 28 1.05 0.75 -8.63
N ILE A 29 1.14 0.77 -7.31
CA ILE A 29 1.89 -0.21 -6.52
C ILE A 29 0.91 -1.11 -5.79
N CYS A 30 0.99 -2.41 -6.04
CA CYS A 30 0.18 -3.45 -5.41
C CYS A 30 1.05 -4.27 -4.46
N MET A 31 0.82 -4.10 -3.16
CA MET A 31 1.59 -4.79 -2.10
C MET A 31 1.13 -6.23 -1.83
N ASN A 32 -0.07 -6.60 -2.28
CA ASN A 32 -0.63 -7.94 -2.08
C ASN A 32 -1.37 -8.43 -3.34
N PRO A 33 -0.66 -8.68 -4.44
CA PRO A 33 -1.24 -9.20 -5.67
C PRO A 33 -1.48 -10.72 -5.59
N PRO A 34 -2.29 -11.31 -6.50
CA PRO A 34 -2.34 -12.76 -6.63
C PRO A 34 -0.98 -13.31 -7.09
N LYS A 35 -0.63 -14.54 -6.65
CA LYS A 35 0.66 -15.19 -6.95
C LYS A 35 1.11 -15.12 -8.40
N SER A 36 0.17 -15.23 -9.35
CA SER A 36 0.47 -15.17 -10.79
C SER A 36 0.99 -13.81 -11.28
N ARG A 37 0.95 -12.77 -10.44
CA ARG A 37 1.35 -11.39 -10.78
C ARG A 37 2.46 -10.86 -9.87
N GLU A 38 2.88 -11.61 -8.86
CA GLU A 38 3.98 -11.21 -7.98
C GLU A 38 5.25 -10.91 -8.77
N ASN A 39 6.06 -10.00 -8.23
CA ASN A 39 7.37 -9.61 -8.80
C ASN A 39 7.29 -9.15 -10.26
N SER A 40 6.26 -8.39 -10.63
CA SER A 40 6.07 -7.90 -11.99
C SER A 40 5.97 -6.39 -12.08
N ILE A 41 6.50 -5.84 -13.18
CA ILE A 41 6.32 -4.44 -13.58
C ILE A 41 5.69 -4.46 -14.97
N THR A 42 4.41 -4.14 -15.05
CA THR A 42 3.65 -4.18 -16.30
C THR A 42 3.30 -2.78 -16.76
N ARG A 43 3.69 -2.42 -17.98
CA ARG A 43 3.31 -1.15 -18.60
C ARG A 43 2.15 -1.36 -19.56
N TYR A 44 1.06 -0.64 -19.34
CA TYR A 44 -0.03 -0.45 -20.27
C TYR A 44 0.15 0.90 -20.97
N TYR A 45 0.07 0.94 -22.30
CA TYR A 45 0.27 2.14 -23.09
C TYR A 45 -0.62 2.13 -24.33
N ILE A 46 -0.75 3.28 -24.98
CA ILE A 46 -1.55 3.43 -26.20
C ILE A 46 -0.67 3.15 -27.43
N ALA A 47 -1.14 2.26 -28.30
CA ALA A 47 -0.54 1.96 -29.59
C ALA A 47 -1.57 2.19 -30.70
N GLU A 48 -1.15 2.85 -31.78
CA GLU A 48 -1.99 3.03 -32.97
C GLU A 48 -2.05 1.73 -33.79
N GLU A 49 -3.26 1.30 -34.13
CA GLU A 49 -3.52 0.20 -35.07
C GLU A 49 -4.62 0.63 -36.04
N ASN A 50 -4.34 0.59 -37.35
CA ASN A 50 -5.33 0.92 -38.37
C ASN A 50 -6.13 -0.32 -38.76
N LEU A 51 -7.42 -0.35 -38.43
CA LEU A 51 -8.34 -1.41 -38.88
C LEU A 51 -8.81 -1.21 -40.33
N VAL A 52 -8.91 0.04 -40.78
CA VAL A 52 -9.22 0.46 -42.15
C VAL A 52 -8.45 1.74 -42.47
N GLY A 53 -7.89 1.86 -43.67
CA GLY A 53 -7.08 3.01 -44.07
C GLY A 53 -5.61 2.88 -43.68
N SER A 54 -4.87 3.99 -43.73
CA SER A 54 -3.41 3.99 -43.57
C SER A 54 -2.85 5.28 -42.95
N VAL A 55 -3.55 5.85 -41.97
CA VAL A 55 -3.03 7.00 -41.21
C VAL A 55 -1.73 6.60 -40.50
N LYS A 56 -0.82 7.56 -40.37
CA LYS A 56 0.41 7.43 -39.59
C LYS A 56 0.61 8.68 -38.75
N GLU A 57 0.01 8.71 -37.58
CA GLU A 57 0.24 9.80 -36.63
C GLU A 57 1.63 9.69 -36.00
N ARG A 58 2.19 10.83 -35.56
CA ARG A 58 3.43 10.76 -34.77
C ARG A 58 3.08 10.17 -33.41
N LYS A 59 3.92 9.27 -32.91
CA LYS A 59 3.71 8.65 -31.60
C LYS A 59 3.46 9.65 -30.46
N ALA A 60 4.12 10.80 -30.48
CA ALA A 60 3.93 11.84 -29.48
C ALA A 60 2.51 12.42 -29.44
N ASP A 61 1.76 12.29 -30.53
CA ASP A 61 0.42 12.86 -30.68
C ASP A 61 -0.67 11.88 -30.21
N TYR A 62 -0.42 10.55 -30.18
CA TYR A 62 -1.38 9.54 -29.70
C TYR A 62 -0.98 8.84 -28.38
N ASP A 63 0.32 8.64 -28.11
CA ASP A 63 0.82 7.92 -26.91
C ASP A 63 0.91 8.89 -25.71
N LEU A 64 -0.22 9.50 -25.37
CA LEU A 64 -0.34 10.56 -24.36
C LEU A 64 -0.51 10.02 -22.93
N MET A 65 -0.75 8.73 -22.76
CA MET A 65 -0.99 8.10 -21.46
C MET A 65 -0.34 6.73 -21.37
N ALA A 66 0.28 6.44 -20.23
CA ALA A 66 0.69 5.11 -19.84
C ALA A 66 0.39 4.84 -18.36
N ALA A 67 0.02 3.60 -18.05
CA ALA A 67 -0.08 3.11 -16.68
C ALA A 67 1.02 2.07 -16.43
N VAL A 68 1.71 2.17 -15.31
CA VAL A 68 2.73 1.22 -14.86
C VAL A 68 2.21 0.57 -13.58
N MET A 69 1.93 -0.73 -13.65
CA MET A 69 1.51 -1.54 -12.52
C MET A 69 2.71 -2.30 -11.97
N ILE A 70 3.06 -2.02 -10.72
CA ILE A 70 4.13 -2.67 -9.96
C ILE A 70 3.47 -3.60 -8.96
N CYS A 71 3.68 -4.90 -9.12
CA CYS A 71 3.15 -5.92 -8.22
C CYS A 71 4.30 -6.50 -7.41
N LEU A 72 4.27 -6.24 -6.10
CA LEU A 72 5.24 -6.71 -5.13
C LEU A 72 4.98 -8.18 -4.78
N GLY A 73 6.04 -8.93 -4.51
CA GLY A 73 5.97 -10.32 -4.05
C GLY A 73 6.74 -10.49 -2.75
N LYS A 74 6.96 -11.74 -2.34
CA LYS A 74 7.75 -12.01 -1.14
C LYS A 74 9.19 -11.50 -1.27
N GLU A 75 9.74 -11.04 -0.15
CA GLU A 75 11.15 -10.66 -0.04
C GLU A 75 12.05 -11.83 -0.46
N GLY A 76 12.97 -11.58 -1.39
CA GLY A 76 13.94 -12.58 -1.90
C GLY A 76 13.61 -13.21 -3.26
N ASP A 77 12.36 -13.15 -3.73
CA ASP A 77 11.93 -13.81 -4.98
C ASP A 77 11.96 -12.91 -6.23
N SER A 78 12.38 -11.64 -6.11
CA SER A 78 12.39 -10.71 -7.24
C SER A 78 13.79 -10.56 -7.86
N ASP A 79 13.89 -10.73 -9.18
CA ASP A 79 15.15 -10.60 -9.92
C ASP A 79 15.62 -9.14 -10.12
N THR A 80 14.80 -8.14 -9.76
CA THR A 80 15.10 -6.71 -10.01
C THR A 80 15.33 -5.95 -8.71
N ASP A 81 16.44 -5.20 -8.64
CA ASP A 81 16.80 -4.39 -7.46
C ASP A 81 15.72 -3.36 -7.09
N LEU A 82 15.01 -2.80 -8.08
CA LEU A 82 13.87 -1.91 -7.83
C LEU A 82 12.74 -2.60 -7.05
N LEU A 83 12.42 -3.85 -7.37
CA LEU A 83 11.36 -4.58 -6.68
C LEU A 83 11.81 -4.95 -5.27
N LYS A 84 13.07 -5.35 -5.07
CA LYS A 84 13.65 -5.59 -3.74
C LYS A 84 13.60 -4.33 -2.88
N LEU A 85 13.99 -3.19 -3.45
CA LEU A 85 13.95 -1.90 -2.78
C LEU A 85 12.52 -1.54 -2.33
N LEU A 86 11.55 -1.66 -3.24
CA LEU A 86 10.14 -1.36 -2.94
C LEU A 86 9.55 -2.34 -1.92
N ASN A 87 9.94 -3.62 -1.96
CA ASN A 87 9.54 -4.61 -0.95
C ASN A 87 10.03 -4.19 0.43
N VAL A 88 11.31 -3.84 0.58
CA VAL A 88 11.88 -3.38 1.87
C VAL A 88 11.19 -2.11 2.34
N LEU A 89 11.08 -1.11 1.46
CA LEU A 89 10.49 0.18 1.82
C LEU A 89 9.04 0.04 2.29
N LEU A 90 8.23 -0.74 1.58
CA LEU A 90 6.79 -0.83 1.81
C LEU A 90 6.37 -2.00 2.71
N SER A 91 7.32 -2.82 3.17
CA SER A 91 7.07 -3.92 4.11
C SER A 91 6.44 -3.43 5.42
N THR A 92 5.42 -4.13 5.91
CA THR A 92 4.82 -3.89 7.23
C THR A 92 5.56 -4.59 8.36
N GLU A 93 6.35 -5.61 8.03
CA GLU A 93 7.05 -6.46 9.00
C GLU A 93 8.43 -5.89 9.36
N THR A 94 9.05 -5.17 8.43
CA THR A 94 10.40 -4.63 8.61
C THR A 94 10.36 -3.31 9.40
N GLY A 95 11.15 -3.22 10.48
CA GLY A 95 11.23 -2.02 11.31
C GLY A 95 11.84 -0.82 10.59
N SER A 96 11.55 0.40 11.05
CA SER A 96 12.10 1.63 10.43
C SER A 96 13.63 1.67 10.46
N GLN A 97 14.25 1.21 11.55
CA GLN A 97 15.71 1.15 11.68
C GLN A 97 16.31 0.15 10.69
N ASP A 98 15.74 -1.06 10.62
CA ASP A 98 16.20 -2.10 9.69
C ASP A 98 16.03 -1.66 8.24
N LYS A 99 14.91 -0.98 7.90
CA LYS A 99 14.73 -0.38 6.58
C LYS A 99 15.83 0.62 6.26
N CYS A 100 16.16 1.55 7.16
CA CYS A 100 17.24 2.51 6.93
C CYS A 100 18.58 1.81 6.71
N GLN A 101 18.89 0.78 7.49
CA GLN A 101 20.13 0.02 7.35
C GLN A 101 20.18 -0.70 5.98
N ILE A 102 19.12 -1.39 5.59
CA ILE A 102 19.04 -2.09 4.30
C ILE A 102 19.15 -1.10 3.13
N LEU A 103 18.50 0.07 3.22
CA LEU A 103 18.60 1.12 2.20
C LEU A 103 20.03 1.61 1.99
N GLU A 104 20.80 1.75 3.07
CA GLU A 104 22.18 2.23 3.01
C GLU A 104 23.17 1.14 2.58
N GLU A 105 23.07 -0.04 3.18
CA GLU A 105 24.02 -1.14 2.97
C GLU A 105 23.78 -1.83 1.61
N ASP A 106 22.53 -2.18 1.30
CA ASP A 106 22.20 -3.02 0.14
C ASP A 106 21.88 -2.21 -1.11
N PHE A 107 21.30 -1.00 -0.95
CA PHE A 107 20.90 -0.15 -2.07
C PHE A 107 21.76 1.10 -2.24
N HIS A 108 22.75 1.31 -1.36
CA HIS A 108 23.67 2.45 -1.39
C HIS A 108 22.94 3.81 -1.39
N ILE A 109 21.75 3.87 -0.78
CA ILE A 109 20.99 5.09 -0.57
C ILE A 109 21.47 5.69 0.74
N LYS A 110 22.24 6.79 0.65
CA LYS A 110 22.76 7.48 1.84
C LYS A 110 21.62 7.89 2.78
N MET A 111 21.70 7.48 4.05
CA MET A 111 20.74 7.93 5.05
C MET A 111 20.99 9.40 5.40
N THR A 112 19.93 10.19 5.23
CA THR A 112 19.87 11.59 5.67
C THR A 112 18.80 11.71 6.73
N LEU A 113 18.94 12.68 7.63
CA LEU A 113 17.94 12.92 8.68
C LEU A 113 16.52 13.09 8.13
N ALA A 114 16.38 13.69 6.94
CA ALA A 114 15.09 13.84 6.27
C ALA A 114 14.52 12.47 5.85
N LEU A 115 15.32 11.64 5.18
CA LEU A 115 14.90 10.32 4.71
C LEU A 115 14.59 9.37 5.87
N GLU A 116 15.42 9.36 6.91
CA GLU A 116 15.17 8.58 8.13
C GLU A 116 13.84 8.98 8.80
N SER A 117 13.57 10.29 8.86
CA SER A 117 12.32 10.83 9.41
C SER A 117 11.11 10.41 8.58
N GLU A 118 11.21 10.43 7.24
CA GLU A 118 10.13 9.99 6.34
C GLU A 118 9.83 8.50 6.47
N VAL A 119 10.87 7.65 6.53
CA VAL A 119 10.72 6.20 6.75
C VAL A 119 10.09 5.91 8.11
N SER A 120 10.55 6.60 9.16
CA SER A 120 10.00 6.47 10.52
C SER A 120 8.52 6.89 10.56
N LEU A 121 8.17 8.02 9.94
CA LEU A 121 6.79 8.52 9.89
C LEU A 121 5.84 7.51 9.25
N MET A 122 6.23 6.92 8.11
CA MET A 122 5.42 5.93 7.40
C MET A 122 5.19 4.66 8.25
N CYS A 123 6.24 4.16 8.91
CA CYS A 123 6.14 2.99 9.78
C CYS A 123 5.23 3.27 11.00
N ASN A 124 5.40 4.43 11.65
CA ASN A 124 4.61 4.81 12.82
C ASN A 124 3.13 5.03 12.47
N LEU A 125 2.85 5.62 11.30
CA LEU A 125 1.48 5.81 10.84
C LEU A 125 0.77 4.46 10.66
N SER A 126 1.44 3.49 10.04
CA SER A 126 0.88 2.15 9.81
C SER A 126 0.62 1.41 11.13
N LYS A 127 1.58 1.44 12.06
CA LYS A 127 1.43 0.86 13.41
C LYS A 127 0.25 1.47 14.18
N GLY A 128 0.12 2.79 14.18
CA GLY A 128 -0.97 3.46 14.88
C GLY A 128 -2.36 3.11 14.33
N VAL A 129 -2.48 2.89 13.01
CA VAL A 129 -3.73 2.42 12.39
C VAL A 129 -4.04 0.98 12.79
N GLU A 130 -3.05 0.10 12.76
CA GLU A 130 -3.16 -1.30 13.15
C GLU A 130 -3.56 -1.46 14.62
N GLU A 131 -2.84 -0.82 15.53
CA GLU A 131 -3.11 -0.83 16.98
C GLU A 131 -4.54 -0.33 17.27
N LYS A 132 -4.99 0.72 16.59
CA LYS A 132 -6.35 1.24 16.71
C LYS A 132 -7.39 0.23 16.20
N GLY A 133 -7.08 -0.49 15.13
CA GLY A 133 -7.92 -1.56 14.60
C GLY A 133 -8.06 -2.73 15.57
N ILE A 134 -6.93 -3.21 16.11
CA ILE A 134 -6.87 -4.28 17.11
C ILE A 134 -7.66 -3.89 18.36
N ARG A 135 -7.44 -2.68 18.90
CA ARG A 135 -8.18 -2.15 20.06
C ARG A 135 -9.69 -2.20 19.83
N LYS A 136 -10.16 -1.68 18.69
CA LYS A 136 -11.59 -1.69 18.35
C LYS A 136 -12.14 -3.12 18.24
N GLY A 137 -11.38 -4.05 17.66
CA GLY A 137 -11.75 -5.45 17.55
C GLY A 137 -11.89 -6.14 18.91
N ILE A 138 -10.93 -5.93 19.81
CA ILE A 138 -10.96 -6.46 21.17
C ILE A 138 -12.15 -5.88 21.94
N VAL A 139 -12.35 -4.55 21.90
CA VAL A 139 -13.46 -3.89 22.57
C VAL A 139 -14.81 -4.42 22.09
N ALA A 140 -15.00 -4.54 20.77
CA ALA A 140 -16.23 -5.11 20.22
C ALA A 140 -16.46 -6.56 20.70
N MET A 141 -15.41 -7.38 20.71
CA MET A 141 -15.51 -8.77 21.18
C MET A 141 -15.86 -8.85 22.67
N VAL A 142 -15.22 -8.06 23.52
CA VAL A 142 -15.50 -8.03 24.97
C VAL A 142 -16.93 -7.56 25.23
N SER A 143 -17.41 -6.53 24.53
CA SER A 143 -18.80 -6.06 24.63
C SER A 143 -19.80 -7.17 24.31
N THR A 144 -19.62 -7.86 23.18
CA THR A 144 -20.51 -8.98 22.78
C THR A 144 -20.46 -10.13 23.78
N LEU A 145 -19.30 -10.47 24.33
CA LEU A 145 -19.19 -11.55 25.32
C LEU A 145 -19.86 -11.17 26.67
N LYS A 146 -19.76 -9.91 27.10
CA LYS A 146 -20.48 -9.40 28.27
C LYS A 146 -21.99 -9.42 28.05
N GLU A 147 -22.48 -9.03 26.87
CA GLU A 147 -23.90 -9.11 26.50
C GLU A 147 -24.44 -10.55 26.56
N LEU A 148 -23.59 -11.54 26.22
CA LEU A 148 -23.89 -12.96 26.35
C LEU A 148 -23.70 -13.52 27.77
N GLN A 149 -23.44 -12.66 28.75
CA GLN A 149 -23.25 -13.03 30.16
C GLN A 149 -22.13 -14.05 30.39
N ILE A 150 -21.08 -14.00 29.56
CA ILE A 150 -19.89 -14.81 29.76
C ILE A 150 -19.10 -14.21 30.94
N ALA A 151 -18.61 -15.08 31.82
CA ALA A 151 -17.83 -14.67 32.99
C ALA A 151 -16.51 -13.97 32.59
N ASP A 152 -16.16 -12.90 33.31
CA ASP A 152 -15.01 -12.05 33.01
C ASP A 152 -13.69 -12.84 32.98
N GLU A 153 -13.55 -13.89 33.79
CA GLU A 153 -12.36 -14.75 33.81
C GLU A 153 -12.19 -15.49 32.47
N ILE A 154 -13.30 -15.91 31.85
CA ILE A 154 -13.30 -16.60 30.56
C ILE A 154 -12.98 -15.61 29.44
N ILE A 155 -13.53 -14.40 29.52
CA ILE A 155 -13.25 -13.33 28.55
C ILE A 155 -11.76 -12.97 28.60
N LEU A 156 -11.22 -12.74 29.80
CA LEU A 156 -9.82 -12.40 30.04
C LEU A 156 -8.87 -13.48 29.50
N SER A 157 -9.16 -14.75 29.76
CA SER A 157 -8.40 -15.87 29.21
C SER A 157 -8.41 -15.88 27.68
N LYS A 158 -9.59 -15.69 27.05
CA LYS A 158 -9.73 -15.68 25.59
C LYS A 158 -9.00 -14.52 24.91
N ILE A 159 -9.05 -13.30 25.46
CA ILE A 159 -8.36 -12.15 24.85
C ILE A 159 -6.84 -12.28 24.96
N ARG A 160 -6.33 -12.83 26.07
CA ARG A 160 -4.90 -13.11 26.23
C ARG A 160 -4.42 -14.15 25.24
N GLU A 161 -5.14 -15.26 25.10
CA GLU A 161 -4.80 -16.34 24.18
C GLU A 161 -4.84 -15.86 22.71
N LYS A 162 -5.91 -15.17 22.30
CA LYS A 162 -6.11 -14.79 20.89
C LYS A 162 -5.22 -13.64 20.42
N PHE A 163 -4.88 -12.71 21.31
CA PHE A 163 -4.16 -11.48 20.94
C PHE A 163 -2.77 -11.39 21.58
N GLY A 164 -2.30 -12.43 22.28
CA GLY A 164 -0.97 -12.46 22.88
C GLY A 164 -0.75 -11.40 23.97
N LEU A 165 -1.82 -10.94 24.63
CA LEU A 165 -1.76 -9.83 25.57
C LEU A 165 -1.24 -10.26 26.94
N THR A 166 -0.54 -9.33 27.61
CA THR A 166 -0.26 -9.46 29.04
C THR A 166 -1.55 -9.37 29.84
N GLU A 167 -1.55 -9.94 31.04
CA GLU A 167 -2.70 -9.89 31.95
C GLU A 167 -3.12 -8.45 32.27
N GLU A 168 -2.14 -7.59 32.58
CA GLU A 168 -2.37 -6.16 32.83
C GLU A 168 -3.05 -5.46 31.64
N THR A 169 -2.57 -5.71 30.42
CA THR A 169 -3.16 -5.12 29.21
C THR A 169 -4.56 -5.66 28.96
N ALA A 170 -4.77 -6.96 29.13
CA ALA A 170 -6.08 -7.59 28.98
C ALA A 170 -7.12 -7.01 29.96
N GLU A 171 -6.73 -6.75 31.22
CA GLU A 171 -7.61 -6.12 32.20
C GLU A 171 -8.07 -4.72 31.79
N THR A 172 -7.23 -3.93 31.12
CA THR A 172 -7.63 -2.57 30.68
C THR A 172 -8.84 -2.62 29.75
N TYR A 173 -8.92 -3.62 28.87
CA TYR A 173 -10.04 -3.81 27.94
C TYR A 173 -11.34 -4.23 28.63
N LEU A 174 -11.25 -5.01 29.72
CA LEU A 174 -12.43 -5.36 30.51
C LEU A 174 -12.97 -4.15 31.28
N LYS A 175 -12.07 -3.32 31.84
CA LYS A 175 -12.40 -2.09 32.57
C LYS A 175 -12.97 -0.98 31.67
N GLU A 176 -12.57 -0.94 30.40
CA GLU A 176 -13.07 0.03 29.41
C GLU A 176 -14.56 -0.16 29.08
N ILE A 177 -15.11 -1.36 29.33
CA ILE A 177 -16.50 -1.74 29.03
C ILE A 177 -17.26 -2.08 30.32
N SER A 178 -16.77 -1.63 31.48
CA SER A 178 -17.44 -1.83 32.78
C SER A 178 -18.35 -0.67 33.14
#